data_AF-A0A8J3RYI8-F1
#
_entry.id   AF-A0A8J3RYI8-F1
#
_cell.length_a   1.000
_cell.length_b   1.000
_cell.length_c   1.000
_cell.angle_alpha   90.00
_cell.angle_beta   90.00
_cell.angle_gamma   90.00
#
_symmetry.space_group_name_H-M   'P 1'
#
loop_
_entity.id
_entity.type
_entity.pdbx_description
1 polymer ?
#
loop_
_entity_poly.entity_id
_entity_poly.type
_entity_poly.pdbx_seq_one_letter_code
_entity_poly.pdbx_strand_id
1 'polypeptide(L)'
;MDLTASSDTKTELHRYAEALLADLAAAGGSLAGTPPELADVPGYWLSPAVEALTALMRGDDALGPLGRAAQRDSQKTALFLCLALAVAGQGDRIHASWFGTAFGELSPDRPVTHGQRALWLAAARGAYGPAGKIFVLRKLDAVSLFSGPAAPEGSASSTSEPGATGSSGSTGAAGPDPGPWLRALTPDEPSIVVPPSLTDYPELAQLPALAQPVHSAAQLARLRSRCVEITSAREDREHGGGRLVNRSRTPATAWAEEEPLAVLRRLIGSGGPEGPMSSLTGHLLADLRPGTDPRLTAIALHVAAPIVRDAAENLARATQAAPPESVTLSLLGHDIVLRPEGPDPASLSAAEERIVTQGVPARGLPWPAYALLAAAAVLIVAAVAVPLALPGTAPAVPLAAAALAMTLAGAGGHRLWLRQRQEQEDAEYVAAHVEELRELAENAVWALHEYAREADKRARTAAADLAELTRLLRRGPRAG
;
A
#
# COMPACT_ATOMS: atom_id res chain seq x y z
N MET A 1 60.14 4.15 23.90
CA MET A 1 58.89 4.86 23.60
C MET A 1 57.85 4.34 24.58
N ASP A 2 57.44 5.18 25.53
CA ASP A 2 56.44 4.82 26.54
C ASP A 2 55.05 4.71 25.89
N LEU A 3 54.57 3.48 25.71
CA LEU A 3 53.25 3.21 25.13
C LEU A 3 52.11 3.64 26.06
N THR A 4 52.36 3.66 27.37
CA THR A 4 51.41 4.04 28.43
C THR A 4 51.15 5.55 28.45
N ALA A 5 52.18 6.38 28.24
CA ALA A 5 52.03 7.83 28.14
C ALA A 5 51.15 8.24 26.94
N SER A 6 51.24 7.50 25.82
CA SER A 6 50.41 7.76 24.64
C SER A 6 48.94 7.40 24.86
N SER A 7 48.64 6.33 25.61
CA SER A 7 47.25 5.96 25.92
C SER A 7 46.56 6.94 26.85
N ASP A 8 47.28 7.49 27.83
CA ASP A 8 46.73 8.47 28.77
C ASP A 8 46.39 9.78 28.05
N THR A 9 47.32 10.28 27.22
CA THR A 9 47.12 11.49 26.39
C THR A 9 45.91 11.36 25.46
N LYS A 10 45.68 10.17 24.86
CA LYS A 10 44.49 9.94 24.01
C LYS A 10 43.19 9.99 24.82
N THR A 11 43.20 9.42 26.02
CA THR A 11 42.02 9.41 26.90
C THR A 11 41.66 10.81 27.36
N GLU A 12 42.65 11.63 27.71
CA GLU A 12 42.45 13.05 28.04
C GLU A 12 41.90 13.85 26.86
N LEU A 13 42.44 13.62 25.66
CA LEU A 13 41.96 14.26 24.44
C LEU A 13 40.50 13.87 24.12
N HIS A 14 40.12 12.60 24.31
CA HIS A 14 38.73 12.15 24.13
C HIS A 14 37.79 12.82 25.12
N ARG A 15 38.17 12.86 26.40
CA ARG A 15 37.39 13.53 27.46
C ARG A 15 37.22 15.02 27.15
N TYR A 16 38.27 15.68 26.70
CA TYR A 16 38.21 17.09 26.31
C TYR A 16 37.32 17.31 25.08
N ALA A 17 37.47 16.49 24.04
CA ALA A 17 36.62 16.59 22.86
C ALA A 17 35.13 16.37 23.20
N GLU A 18 34.83 15.44 24.10
CA GLU A 18 33.47 15.19 24.58
C GLU A 18 32.90 16.38 25.37
N ALA A 19 33.68 16.95 26.30
CA ALA A 19 33.30 18.16 27.02
C ALA A 19 33.05 19.34 26.07
N LEU A 20 33.94 19.53 25.09
CA LEU A 20 33.80 20.57 24.07
C LEU A 20 32.50 20.41 23.27
N LEU A 21 32.15 19.18 22.86
CA LEU A 21 30.91 18.92 22.12
C LEU A 21 29.66 19.14 22.98
N ALA A 22 29.72 18.77 24.26
CA ALA A 22 28.63 19.03 25.21
C ALA A 22 28.43 20.55 25.40
N ASP A 23 29.52 21.30 25.54
CA ASP A 23 29.49 22.76 25.65
C ASP A 23 28.96 23.41 24.37
N LEU A 24 29.37 22.95 23.18
CA LEU A 24 28.87 23.46 21.91
C LEU A 24 27.36 23.23 21.75
N ALA A 25 26.88 22.05 22.14
CA ALA A 25 25.46 21.72 22.14
C ALA A 25 24.69 22.61 23.13
N ALA A 26 25.21 22.83 24.35
CA ALA A 26 24.54 23.61 25.38
C ALA A 26 24.55 25.13 25.11
N ALA A 27 25.68 25.66 24.65
CA ALA A 27 25.92 27.10 24.53
C ALA A 27 25.55 27.70 23.17
N GLY A 28 25.08 26.88 22.21
CA GLY A 28 24.71 27.34 20.87
C GLY A 28 25.87 27.99 20.13
N GLY A 29 27.08 27.45 20.30
CA GLY A 29 28.29 27.90 19.61
C GLY A 29 29.14 28.97 20.32
N SER A 30 28.87 29.29 21.59
CA SER A 30 29.78 30.15 22.38
C SER A 30 30.66 29.31 23.30
N LEU A 31 31.97 29.31 23.09
CA LEU A 31 32.92 28.64 23.99
C LEU A 31 33.27 29.56 25.17
N ALA A 32 33.01 29.11 26.40
CA ALA A 32 33.43 29.80 27.61
C ALA A 32 34.79 29.27 28.06
N GLY A 33 35.84 30.09 27.93
CA GLY A 33 37.17 29.79 28.47
C GLY A 33 38.28 29.59 27.43
N THR A 34 39.51 29.68 27.94
CA THR A 34 40.75 29.39 27.21
C THR A 34 40.89 27.87 27.12
N PRO A 35 41.21 27.29 25.94
CA PRO A 35 41.30 25.85 25.85
C PRO A 35 42.57 25.39 26.59
N PRO A 36 42.55 24.23 27.26
CA PRO A 36 43.78 23.64 27.76
C PRO A 36 44.75 23.41 26.60
N GLU A 37 46.05 23.56 26.85
CA GLU A 37 47.08 23.19 25.90
C GLU A 37 47.10 21.66 25.77
N LEU A 38 46.49 21.15 24.71
CA LEU A 38 46.43 19.71 24.45
C LEU A 38 47.72 19.27 23.79
N ALA A 39 48.39 18.27 24.36
CA ALA A 39 49.52 17.64 23.72
C ALA A 39 49.11 17.00 22.39
N ASP A 40 49.84 17.29 21.32
CA ASP A 40 49.62 16.63 20.03
C ASP A 40 50.04 15.16 20.11
N VAL A 41 49.16 14.26 19.67
CA VAL A 41 49.43 12.82 19.62
C VAL A 41 49.89 12.49 18.19
N PRO A 42 51.17 12.10 17.98
CA PRO A 42 51.69 11.86 16.65
C PRO A 42 50.86 10.85 15.85
N GLY A 43 50.50 11.21 14.62
CA GLY A 43 49.70 10.39 13.73
C GLY A 43 48.20 10.31 14.07
N TYR A 44 47.73 10.98 15.13
CA TYR A 44 46.32 10.97 15.51
C TYR A 44 45.60 12.24 15.03
N TRP A 45 44.55 12.08 14.22
CA TRP A 45 43.87 13.19 13.55
C TRP A 45 43.07 14.12 14.49
N LEU A 46 42.58 13.61 15.63
CA LEU A 46 41.62 14.31 16.46
C LEU A 46 42.20 15.55 17.15
N SER A 47 43.45 15.50 17.61
CA SER A 47 44.09 16.63 18.31
C SER A 47 44.10 17.91 17.45
N PRO A 48 44.68 17.89 16.23
CA PRO A 48 44.65 19.06 15.35
C PRO A 48 43.24 19.40 14.84
N ALA A 49 42.30 18.43 14.80
CA ALA A 49 40.91 18.70 14.41
C ALA A 49 40.14 19.48 15.49
N VAL A 50 40.36 19.16 16.77
CA VAL A 50 39.78 19.88 17.93
C VAL A 50 40.37 21.28 18.03
N GLU A 51 41.68 21.44 17.79
CA GLU A 51 42.34 22.73 17.68
C GLU A 51 41.74 23.58 16.55
N ALA A 52 41.55 22.99 15.36
CA ALA A 52 40.90 23.65 14.23
C ALA A 52 39.46 24.08 14.55
N LEU A 53 38.65 23.20 15.17
CA LEU A 53 37.28 23.51 15.58
C LEU A 53 37.26 24.69 16.57
N THR A 54 38.12 24.67 17.58
CA THR A 54 38.22 25.74 18.57
C THR A 54 38.58 27.09 17.93
N ALA A 55 39.56 27.09 17.01
CA ALA A 55 39.93 28.28 16.24
C ALA A 55 38.76 28.80 15.38
N LEU A 56 38.05 27.91 14.67
CA LEU A 56 36.89 28.28 13.85
C LEU A 56 35.76 28.89 14.69
N MET A 57 35.52 28.35 15.89
CA MET A 57 34.49 28.85 16.81
C MET A 57 34.82 30.23 17.37
N ARG A 58 36.11 30.55 17.53
CA ARG A 58 36.58 31.88 17.94
C ARG A 58 36.71 32.88 16.79
N GLY A 59 36.71 32.39 15.55
CA GLY A 59 37.00 33.21 14.37
C GLY A 59 38.50 33.44 14.14
N ASP A 60 39.35 32.61 14.73
CA ASP A 60 40.80 32.61 14.55
C ASP A 60 41.19 31.84 13.28
N ASP A 61 42.46 31.95 12.84
CA ASP A 61 42.99 31.20 11.70
C ASP A 61 43.11 29.69 12.03
N ALA A 62 42.28 28.89 11.38
CA ALA A 62 42.25 27.44 11.54
C ALA A 62 43.04 26.68 10.46
N LEU A 63 43.67 27.36 9.49
CA LEU A 63 44.29 26.70 8.32
C LEU A 63 45.43 25.75 8.71
N GLY A 64 46.28 26.17 9.64
CA GLY A 64 47.41 25.35 10.12
C GLY A 64 46.96 24.03 10.77
N PRO A 65 46.14 24.08 11.83
CA PRO A 65 45.61 22.89 12.49
C PRO A 65 44.78 22.01 11.54
N LEU A 66 43.94 22.63 10.72
CA LEU A 66 43.14 21.91 9.73
C LEU A 66 44.01 21.13 8.73
N GLY A 67 45.07 21.75 8.21
CA GLY A 67 46.00 21.10 7.29
C GLY A 67 46.65 19.87 7.91
N ARG A 68 47.08 19.96 9.17
CA ARG A 68 47.66 18.83 9.92
C ARG A 68 46.63 17.71 10.13
N ALA A 69 45.40 18.05 10.51
CA ALA A 69 44.34 17.08 10.71
C ALA A 69 43.96 16.35 9.41
N ALA A 70 43.80 17.10 8.31
CA ALA A 70 43.44 16.56 7.00
C ALA A 70 44.55 15.69 6.39
N GLN A 71 45.83 16.00 6.63
CA GLN A 71 46.95 15.13 6.24
C GLN A 71 46.92 13.77 6.97
N ARG A 72 46.39 13.73 8.20
CA ARG A 72 46.29 12.49 8.99
C ARG A 72 45.08 11.65 8.59
N ASP A 73 43.90 12.27 8.50
CA ASP A 73 42.67 11.62 8.07
C ASP A 73 41.68 12.69 7.57
N SER A 74 41.68 12.94 6.26
CA SER A 74 40.85 13.99 5.65
C SER A 74 39.36 13.72 5.80
N GLN A 75 38.93 12.46 5.71
CA GLN A 75 37.52 12.08 5.80
C GLN A 75 36.98 12.25 7.22
N LYS A 76 37.66 11.72 8.24
CA LYS A 76 37.23 11.88 9.64
C LYS A 76 37.28 13.33 10.10
N THR A 77 38.32 14.07 9.71
CA THR A 77 38.44 15.49 10.03
C THR A 77 37.28 16.28 9.44
N ALA A 78 36.97 16.07 8.15
CA ALA A 78 35.87 16.76 7.50
C ALA A 78 34.51 16.42 8.12
N LEU A 79 34.25 15.13 8.39
CA LEU A 79 33.01 14.69 9.04
C LEU A 79 32.84 15.25 10.45
N PHE A 80 33.89 15.21 11.26
CA PHE A 80 33.92 15.79 12.60
C PHE A 80 33.59 17.28 12.57
N LEU A 81 34.29 18.07 11.75
CA LEU A 81 34.06 19.51 11.65
C LEU A 81 32.65 19.83 11.14
N CYS A 82 32.15 19.11 10.14
CA CYS A 82 30.81 19.34 9.62
C CYS A 82 29.73 19.13 10.68
N LEU A 83 29.78 18.00 11.40
CA LEU A 83 28.81 17.69 12.44
C LEU A 83 28.96 18.60 13.66
N ALA A 84 30.18 18.90 14.10
CA ALA A 84 30.41 19.75 15.27
C ALA A 84 29.93 21.19 15.02
N LEU A 85 30.21 21.76 13.84
CA LEU A 85 29.71 23.08 13.47
C LEU A 85 28.19 23.09 13.27
N ALA A 86 27.59 22.00 12.77
CA ALA A 86 26.14 21.86 12.68
C ALA A 86 25.47 21.89 14.08
N VAL A 87 26.01 21.12 15.02
CA VAL A 87 25.55 21.09 16.42
C VAL A 87 25.70 22.46 17.08
N ALA A 88 26.80 23.17 16.78
CA ALA A 88 27.05 24.53 17.26
C ALA A 88 26.19 25.62 16.57
N GLY A 89 25.36 25.26 15.58
CA GLY A 89 24.57 26.22 14.80
C GLY A 89 25.40 27.12 13.87
N GLN A 90 26.64 26.73 13.56
CA GLN A 90 27.60 27.44 12.70
C GLN A 90 27.83 26.70 11.36
N GLY A 91 26.86 25.92 10.90
CA GLY A 91 27.03 25.09 9.71
C GLY A 91 27.08 25.89 8.39
N ASP A 92 26.75 27.18 8.41
CA ASP A 92 26.96 28.13 7.31
C ASP A 92 28.44 28.43 7.05
N ARG A 93 29.32 28.19 8.03
CA ARG A 93 30.78 28.34 7.90
C ARG A 93 31.45 27.15 7.19
N ILE A 94 30.73 26.08 6.93
CA ILE A 94 31.30 24.87 6.34
C ILE A 94 31.59 25.10 4.86
N HIS A 95 32.83 24.84 4.47
CA HIS A 95 33.23 24.90 3.08
C HIS A 95 32.67 23.71 2.28
N ALA A 96 32.22 23.95 1.04
CA ALA A 96 31.62 22.91 0.19
C ALA A 96 32.56 21.72 -0.06
N SER A 97 33.87 21.96 -0.08
CA SER A 97 34.89 20.92 -0.21
C SER A 97 34.91 19.97 0.99
N TRP A 98 34.82 20.50 2.22
CA TRP A 98 34.75 19.67 3.43
C TRP A 98 33.47 18.86 3.46
N PHE A 99 32.35 19.50 3.13
CA PHE A 99 31.07 18.80 3.09
C PHE A 99 31.08 17.64 2.09
N GLY A 100 31.70 17.83 0.92
CA GLY A 100 31.88 16.76 -0.06
C GLY A 100 32.80 15.63 0.39
N THR A 101 33.92 15.94 1.03
CA THR A 101 34.82 14.94 1.61
C THR A 101 34.15 14.17 2.76
N ALA A 102 33.43 14.88 3.64
CA ALA A 102 32.72 14.31 4.78
C ALA A 102 31.59 13.36 4.35
N PHE A 103 30.82 13.76 3.34
CA PHE A 103 29.68 12.98 2.83
C PHE A 103 30.16 11.80 1.98
N GLY A 104 31.26 11.95 1.24
CA GLY A 104 31.83 10.91 0.40
C GLY A 104 30.95 10.54 -0.81
N GLU A 105 31.08 9.29 -1.25
CA GLU A 105 30.28 8.69 -2.31
C GLU A 105 29.17 7.82 -1.72
N LEU A 106 27.97 7.96 -2.28
CA LEU A 106 26.87 7.04 -2.02
C LEU A 106 26.81 6.01 -3.14
N SER A 107 26.47 4.78 -2.78
CA SER A 107 26.26 3.68 -3.72
C SER A 107 24.94 3.00 -3.35
N PRO A 108 24.16 2.54 -4.33
CA PRO A 108 22.91 1.82 -4.06
C PRO A 108 23.19 0.46 -3.39
N ASP A 109 24.35 -0.14 -3.66
CA ASP A 109 24.74 -1.48 -3.21
C ASP A 109 25.45 -1.48 -1.84
N ARG A 110 25.78 -0.30 -1.31
CA ARG A 110 26.47 -0.16 -0.03
C ARG A 110 25.52 0.42 1.03
N PRO A 111 25.56 -0.08 2.27
CA PRO A 111 24.82 0.54 3.36
C PRO A 111 25.31 1.97 3.57
N VAL A 112 24.38 2.87 3.93
CA VAL A 112 24.70 4.26 4.26
C VAL A 112 25.52 4.27 5.55
N THR A 113 26.59 5.06 5.65
CA THR A 113 27.34 5.14 6.92
C THR A 113 26.61 6.03 7.92
N HIS A 114 26.85 5.84 9.22
CA HIS A 114 26.25 6.70 10.26
C HIS A 114 26.64 8.17 10.06
N GLY A 115 27.87 8.44 9.62
CA GLY A 115 28.32 9.78 9.24
C GLY A 115 27.49 10.40 8.12
N GLN A 116 27.26 9.65 7.04
CA GLN A 116 26.43 10.10 5.92
C GLN A 116 24.99 10.38 6.35
N ARG A 117 24.39 9.49 7.16
CA ARG A 117 23.04 9.68 7.67
C ARG A 117 22.94 10.90 8.57
N ALA A 118 23.88 11.09 9.49
CA ALA A 118 23.92 12.27 10.36
C ALA A 118 24.06 13.59 9.57
N LEU A 119 24.90 13.62 8.52
CA LEU A 119 25.03 14.79 7.64
C LEU A 119 23.73 15.06 6.87
N TRP A 120 23.07 14.02 6.37
CA TRP A 120 21.77 14.13 5.71
C TRP A 120 20.72 14.71 6.68
N LEU A 121 20.59 14.17 7.89
CA LEU A 121 19.67 14.67 8.90
C LEU A 121 19.91 16.14 9.24
N ALA A 122 21.18 16.51 9.48
CA ALA A 122 21.56 17.89 9.77
C ALA A 122 21.24 18.83 8.59
N ALA A 123 21.49 18.39 7.35
CA ALA A 123 21.15 19.16 6.15
C ALA A 123 19.63 19.32 5.97
N ALA A 124 18.85 18.27 6.23
CA ALA A 124 17.39 18.32 6.18
C ALA A 124 16.83 19.34 7.17
N ARG A 125 17.43 19.39 8.36
CA ARG A 125 17.09 20.35 9.42
C ARG A 125 17.64 21.75 9.17
N GLY A 126 18.35 21.98 8.06
CA GLY A 126 18.83 23.29 7.63
C GLY A 126 20.13 23.74 8.32
N ALA A 127 20.84 22.86 9.02
CA ALA A 127 22.06 23.22 9.75
C ALA A 127 23.15 23.84 8.85
N TYR A 128 23.17 23.47 7.57
CA TYR A 128 24.13 23.93 6.55
C TYR A 128 23.55 24.98 5.59
N GLY A 129 22.39 25.53 5.91
CA GLY A 129 21.66 26.44 5.03
C GLY A 129 21.21 25.82 3.69
N PRO A 130 20.74 26.65 2.74
CA PRO A 130 20.23 26.19 1.45
C PRO A 130 21.26 25.44 0.61
N ALA A 131 22.53 25.87 0.65
CA ALA A 131 23.61 25.26 -0.12
C ALA A 131 23.87 23.81 0.31
N GLY A 132 23.94 23.53 1.62
CA GLY A 132 24.12 22.17 2.12
C GLY A 132 22.94 21.26 1.84
N LYS A 133 21.69 21.78 1.91
CA LYS A 133 20.50 21.03 1.51
C LYS A 133 20.54 20.66 0.01
N ILE A 134 20.87 21.62 -0.86
CA ILE A 134 21.02 21.37 -2.31
C ILE A 134 22.12 20.35 -2.58
N PHE A 135 23.24 20.41 -1.84
CA PHE A 135 24.31 19.44 -1.96
C PHE A 135 23.84 18.02 -1.66
N VAL A 136 23.17 17.81 -0.52
CA VAL A 136 22.64 16.48 -0.14
C VAL A 136 21.63 15.99 -1.17
N LEU A 137 20.70 16.84 -1.62
CA LEU A 137 19.74 16.47 -2.66
C LEU A 137 20.44 16.04 -3.95
N ARG A 138 21.45 16.77 -4.41
CA ARG A 138 22.23 16.39 -5.60
C ARG A 138 22.96 15.06 -5.41
N LYS A 139 23.50 14.79 -4.21
CA LYS A 139 24.16 13.53 -3.90
C LYS A 139 23.18 12.36 -3.88
N LEU A 140 21.99 12.54 -3.32
CA LEU A 140 20.93 11.53 -3.31
C LEU A 140 20.37 11.29 -4.73
N ASP A 141 20.11 12.37 -5.49
CA ASP A 141 19.62 12.31 -6.87
C ASP A 141 20.64 11.63 -7.82
N ALA A 142 21.94 11.78 -7.54
CA ALA A 142 23.01 11.16 -8.34
C ALA A 142 23.11 9.64 -8.13
N VAL A 143 22.58 9.11 -7.03
CA VAL A 143 22.43 7.67 -6.86
C VAL A 143 21.19 7.29 -7.64
N SER A 144 21.37 6.90 -8.89
CA SER A 144 20.30 6.38 -9.73
C SER A 144 19.62 5.21 -9.01
N LEU A 145 18.51 5.47 -8.32
CA LEU A 145 17.60 4.43 -7.82
C LEU A 145 17.04 3.55 -8.97
N PHE A 146 17.29 3.98 -10.21
CA PHE A 146 16.86 3.41 -11.47
C PHE A 146 17.90 2.53 -12.16
N SER A 147 19.08 2.34 -11.58
CA SER A 147 20.02 1.36 -12.12
C SER A 147 19.52 -0.04 -11.80
N GLY A 148 18.61 -0.54 -12.65
CA GLY A 148 18.35 -1.97 -12.75
C GLY A 148 19.69 -2.71 -12.96
N PRO A 149 19.81 -3.97 -12.51
CA PRO A 149 21.03 -4.73 -12.68
C PRO A 149 21.41 -4.68 -14.16
N ALA A 150 22.59 -4.15 -14.47
CA ALA A 150 23.14 -4.19 -15.81
C ALA A 150 23.02 -5.64 -16.27
N ALA A 151 22.14 -5.89 -17.23
CA ALA A 151 21.83 -7.24 -17.70
C ALA A 151 23.16 -7.93 -17.96
N PRO A 152 23.39 -9.14 -17.43
CA PRO A 152 24.64 -9.84 -17.68
C PRO A 152 24.77 -10.08 -19.18
N GLU A 153 25.54 -9.21 -19.84
CA GLU A 153 25.92 -9.37 -21.23
C GLU A 153 26.81 -10.62 -21.32
N GLY A 154 26.18 -11.75 -21.66
CA GLY A 154 26.91 -12.97 -22.00
C GLY A 154 26.59 -14.16 -21.12
N SER A 155 25.51 -14.85 -21.47
CA SER A 155 25.46 -16.31 -21.44
C SER A 155 24.37 -16.79 -22.39
N ALA A 156 24.63 -16.60 -23.68
CA ALA A 156 24.02 -17.44 -24.69
C ALA A 156 24.54 -18.86 -24.46
N SER A 157 23.67 -19.78 -24.04
CA SER A 157 23.57 -21.16 -24.54
C SER A 157 22.66 -22.02 -23.68
N SER A 158 21.74 -22.70 -24.38
CA SER A 158 21.25 -24.06 -24.13
C SER A 158 19.84 -24.25 -23.52
N THR A 159 18.99 -24.74 -24.43
CA THR A 159 18.06 -25.87 -24.29
C THR A 159 16.63 -25.58 -23.83
N SER A 160 15.78 -25.56 -24.85
CA SER A 160 14.33 -25.57 -24.89
C SER A 160 13.71 -26.76 -24.12
N GLU A 161 12.77 -26.47 -23.23
CA GLU A 161 11.69 -27.38 -22.84
C GLU A 161 10.33 -26.71 -23.11
N PRO A 162 9.39 -27.37 -23.81
CA PRO A 162 8.04 -26.86 -24.04
C PRO A 162 7.05 -27.53 -23.08
N GLY A 163 6.42 -26.78 -22.17
CA GLY A 163 5.34 -27.34 -21.34
C GLY A 163 4.64 -26.38 -20.38
N ALA A 164 3.43 -25.98 -20.77
CA ALA A 164 2.26 -25.65 -19.93
C ALA A 164 2.16 -24.27 -19.21
N THR A 165 1.28 -23.45 -19.81
CA THR A 165 0.24 -22.59 -19.19
C THR A 165 0.63 -21.46 -18.23
N GLY A 166 0.88 -20.29 -18.80
CA GLY A 166 -0.12 -19.22 -18.73
C GLY A 166 -0.20 -18.38 -17.46
N SER A 167 0.93 -18.10 -16.80
CA SER A 167 1.02 -16.88 -15.99
C SER A 167 1.40 -15.74 -16.94
N SER A 168 0.49 -14.79 -17.14
CA SER A 168 0.69 -13.57 -17.93
C SER A 168 1.83 -12.76 -17.30
N GLY A 169 3.05 -13.16 -17.64
CA GLY A 169 4.27 -12.45 -17.36
C GLY A 169 4.19 -11.11 -18.06
N SER A 170 3.89 -10.08 -17.29
CA SER A 170 4.26 -8.71 -17.62
C SER A 170 5.79 -8.66 -17.65
N THR A 171 6.39 -9.14 -18.74
CA THR A 171 7.80 -8.99 -19.10
C THR A 171 8.07 -7.55 -19.58
N GLY A 172 7.49 -6.58 -18.86
CA GLY A 172 7.71 -5.16 -19.08
C GLY A 172 8.99 -4.74 -18.38
N ALA A 173 9.81 -3.97 -19.10
CA ALA A 173 11.08 -3.36 -18.69
C ALA A 173 11.30 -3.34 -17.17
N ALA A 174 12.41 -3.95 -16.72
CA ALA A 174 12.86 -4.05 -15.33
C ALA A 174 13.18 -2.67 -14.71
N GLY A 175 12.18 -1.81 -14.59
CA GLY A 175 12.21 -0.61 -13.79
C GLY A 175 12.17 -0.97 -12.30
N PRO A 176 12.59 -0.04 -11.43
CA PRO A 176 12.46 -0.23 -9.99
C PRO A 176 11.00 -0.47 -9.61
N ASP A 177 10.75 -1.48 -8.78
CA ASP A 177 9.42 -1.80 -8.26
C ASP A 177 8.85 -0.57 -7.51
N PRO A 178 7.74 0.04 -7.97
CA PRO A 178 7.12 1.17 -7.29
C PRO A 178 6.38 0.77 -6.00
N GLY A 179 6.09 -0.52 -5.81
CA GLY A 179 5.29 -1.04 -4.70
C GLY A 179 5.79 -0.63 -3.30
N PRO A 180 7.08 -0.78 -2.96
CA PRO A 180 7.63 -0.32 -1.68
C PRO A 180 7.44 1.17 -1.42
N TRP A 181 7.58 2.01 -2.45
CA TRP A 181 7.43 3.46 -2.34
C TRP A 181 5.98 3.86 -2.09
N LEU A 182 5.03 3.24 -2.80
CA LEU A 182 3.61 3.43 -2.56
C LEU A 182 3.22 2.98 -1.15
N ARG A 183 3.68 1.81 -0.69
CA ARG A 183 3.42 1.33 0.67
C ARG A 183 4.01 2.24 1.76
N ALA A 184 5.16 2.85 1.50
CA ALA A 184 5.75 3.80 2.45
C ALA A 184 4.94 5.11 2.56
N LEU A 185 4.40 5.60 1.44
CA LEU A 185 3.60 6.82 1.39
C LEU A 185 2.16 6.61 1.88
N THR A 186 1.55 5.49 1.52
CA THR A 186 0.16 5.12 1.85
C THR A 186 0.14 3.71 2.46
N PRO A 187 0.49 3.55 3.74
CA PRO A 187 0.60 2.23 4.37
C PRO A 187 -0.74 1.52 4.54
N ASP A 188 -1.84 2.27 4.64
CA ASP A 188 -3.18 1.73 4.78
C ASP A 188 -3.75 1.37 3.40
N GLU A 189 -3.51 0.13 2.97
CA GLU A 189 -4.19 -0.43 1.81
C GLU A 189 -5.64 -0.76 2.21
N PRO A 190 -6.67 -0.18 1.56
CA PRO A 190 -8.05 -0.46 1.92
C PRO A 190 -8.35 -1.93 1.62
N SER A 191 -8.98 -2.60 2.58
CA SER A 191 -9.24 -4.04 2.50
C SER A 191 -10.21 -4.41 1.38
N ILE A 192 -11.14 -3.53 0.99
CA ILE A 192 -11.97 -3.54 -0.24
C ILE A 192 -12.61 -2.14 -0.34
N VAL A 193 -12.63 -1.53 -1.53
CA VAL A 193 -13.39 -0.29 -1.78
C VAL A 193 -14.60 -0.65 -2.65
N VAL A 194 -15.78 -0.68 -2.06
CA VAL A 194 -17.04 -0.93 -2.79
C VAL A 194 -17.53 0.39 -3.40
N PRO A 195 -17.70 0.49 -4.73
CA PRO A 195 -18.32 1.65 -5.37
C PRO A 195 -19.76 1.84 -4.89
N PRO A 196 -20.26 3.08 -4.77
CA PRO A 196 -21.65 3.34 -4.42
C PRO A 196 -22.64 2.58 -5.32
N SER A 197 -22.38 2.53 -6.62
CA SER A 197 -23.22 1.82 -7.61
C SER A 197 -23.29 0.30 -7.43
N LEU A 198 -22.37 -0.31 -6.67
CA LEU A 198 -22.29 -1.75 -6.44
C LEU A 198 -22.56 -2.12 -4.97
N THR A 199 -23.12 -1.20 -4.17
CA THR A 199 -23.38 -1.43 -2.74
C THR A 199 -24.32 -2.63 -2.52
N ASP A 200 -25.33 -2.77 -3.38
CA ASP A 200 -26.32 -3.86 -3.31
C ASP A 200 -25.78 -5.18 -3.91
N TYR A 201 -24.63 -5.13 -4.60
CA TYR A 201 -24.00 -6.27 -5.28
C TYR A 201 -22.52 -6.39 -4.93
N PRO A 202 -22.16 -6.72 -3.68
CA PRO A 202 -20.77 -6.81 -3.24
C PRO A 202 -19.98 -7.91 -3.97
N GLU A 203 -20.65 -8.91 -4.54
CA GLU A 203 -20.02 -9.93 -5.39
C GLU A 203 -19.48 -9.34 -6.70
N LEU A 204 -20.23 -8.44 -7.34
CA LEU A 204 -19.75 -7.70 -8.51
C LEU A 204 -18.56 -6.82 -8.14
N ALA A 205 -18.59 -6.17 -6.98
CA ALA A 205 -17.50 -5.32 -6.52
C ALA A 205 -16.18 -6.07 -6.25
N GLN A 206 -16.24 -7.39 -6.03
CA GLN A 206 -15.06 -8.25 -5.81
C GLN A 206 -14.40 -8.72 -7.11
N LEU A 207 -15.08 -8.59 -8.26
CA LEU A 207 -14.53 -9.02 -9.53
C LEU A 207 -13.32 -8.17 -9.90
N PRO A 208 -12.13 -8.76 -10.17
CA PRO A 208 -10.90 -8.00 -10.40
C PRO A 208 -11.03 -6.94 -11.51
N ALA A 209 -11.80 -7.23 -12.56
CA ALA A 209 -12.05 -6.30 -13.67
C ALA A 209 -12.79 -5.02 -13.23
N LEU A 210 -13.61 -5.09 -12.18
CA LEU A 210 -14.36 -3.96 -11.63
C LEU A 210 -13.65 -3.37 -10.39
N ALA A 211 -13.04 -4.21 -9.56
CA ALA A 211 -12.34 -3.81 -8.34
C ALA A 211 -11.06 -3.02 -8.62
N GLN A 212 -10.24 -3.48 -9.58
CA GLN A 212 -8.90 -2.92 -9.81
C GLN A 212 -8.91 -1.43 -10.18
N PRO A 213 -9.79 -0.93 -11.08
CA PRO A 213 -9.88 0.50 -11.38
C PRO A 213 -10.32 1.33 -10.18
N VAL A 214 -11.22 0.80 -9.33
CA VAL A 214 -11.70 1.48 -8.11
C VAL A 214 -10.58 1.59 -7.07
N HIS A 215 -9.86 0.49 -6.84
CA HIS A 215 -8.71 0.47 -5.93
C HIS A 215 -7.61 1.42 -6.38
N SER A 216 -7.30 1.40 -7.68
CA SER A 216 -6.29 2.28 -8.28
C SER A 216 -6.66 3.75 -8.12
N ALA A 217 -7.93 4.11 -8.33
CA ALA A 217 -8.43 5.47 -8.13
C ALA A 217 -8.30 5.92 -6.66
N ALA A 218 -8.71 5.05 -5.72
CA ALA A 218 -8.64 5.34 -4.30
C ALA A 218 -7.18 5.46 -3.82
N GLN A 219 -6.28 4.62 -4.33
CA GLN A 219 -4.85 4.69 -4.02
C GLN A 219 -4.22 5.97 -4.57
N LEU A 220 -4.57 6.38 -5.79
CA LEU A 220 -4.11 7.63 -6.40
C LEU A 220 -4.58 8.86 -5.58
N ALA A 221 -5.84 8.88 -5.15
CA ALA A 221 -6.37 9.97 -4.33
C ALA A 221 -5.66 10.07 -2.96
N ARG A 222 -5.39 8.93 -2.31
CA ARG A 222 -4.61 8.89 -1.06
C ARG A 222 -3.17 9.35 -1.27
N LEU A 223 -2.52 8.88 -2.35
CA LEU A 223 -1.17 9.29 -2.70
C LEU A 223 -1.10 10.81 -2.88
N ARG A 224 -2.07 11.40 -3.60
CA ARG A 224 -2.21 12.85 -3.74
C ARG A 224 -2.37 13.55 -2.41
N SER A 225 -3.31 13.09 -1.57
CA SER A 225 -3.54 13.67 -0.24
C SER A 225 -2.27 13.67 0.60
N ARG A 226 -1.50 12.58 0.58
CA ARG A 226 -0.22 12.48 1.29
C ARG A 226 0.82 13.45 0.74
N CYS A 227 0.95 13.56 -0.57
CA CYS A 227 1.87 14.53 -1.18
C CYS A 227 1.48 15.98 -0.84
N VAL A 228 0.18 16.30 -0.77
CA VAL A 228 -0.30 17.61 -0.32
C VAL A 228 0.07 17.85 1.15
N GLU A 229 -0.13 16.87 2.03
CA GLU A 229 0.25 16.98 3.46
C GLU A 229 1.76 17.27 3.62
N ILE A 230 2.61 16.51 2.93
CA ILE A 230 4.08 16.66 2.99
C ILE A 230 4.50 18.04 2.48
N THR A 231 3.87 18.52 1.40
CA THR A 231 4.23 19.80 0.77
C THR A 231 3.62 21.03 1.47
N SER A 232 2.45 20.91 2.11
CA SER A 232 1.81 22.00 2.87
C SER A 232 2.45 22.24 4.23
N ALA A 233 2.83 21.18 4.96
CA ALA A 233 3.56 21.28 6.24
C ALA A 233 4.90 22.04 6.13
N ARG A 234 5.38 22.21 4.90
CA ARG A 234 6.52 23.06 4.57
C ARG A 234 6.12 24.53 4.42
N GLU A 235 5.07 24.84 3.65
CA GLU A 235 4.66 26.21 3.34
C GLU A 235 4.31 26.98 4.62
N ASP A 236 3.61 26.35 5.58
CA ASP A 236 3.26 26.98 6.86
C ASP A 236 4.49 27.38 7.68
N ARG A 237 5.59 26.63 7.58
CA ARG A 237 6.83 26.94 8.29
C ARG A 237 7.66 28.02 7.62
N GLU A 238 7.65 28.05 6.28
CA GLU A 238 8.32 29.11 5.52
C GLU A 238 7.59 30.46 5.69
N HIS A 239 6.25 30.47 5.71
CA HIS A 239 5.45 31.70 5.86
C HIS A 239 5.25 32.14 7.31
N GLY A 240 5.19 31.20 8.26
CA GLY A 240 5.09 31.52 9.70
C GLY A 240 6.39 32.08 10.31
N GLY A 241 7.50 32.02 9.57
CA GLY A 241 8.81 32.47 10.03
C GLY A 241 9.13 33.88 9.55
N GLY A 242 8.78 34.90 10.34
CA GLY A 242 9.40 36.21 10.25
C GLY A 242 10.92 36.04 10.12
N ARG A 243 11.49 36.65 9.07
CA ARG A 243 12.92 36.82 8.74
C ARG A 243 13.80 35.98 9.68
N LEU A 244 14.30 34.84 9.20
CA LEU A 244 15.30 33.96 9.83
C LEU A 244 16.54 34.76 10.29
N VAL A 245 16.37 35.59 11.31
CA VAL A 245 17.47 36.04 12.14
C VAL A 245 17.82 34.77 12.90
N ASN A 246 18.96 34.20 12.56
CA ASN A 246 19.59 33.03 13.16
C ASN A 246 19.87 33.19 14.69
N ARG A 247 19.17 34.11 15.37
CA ARG A 247 19.25 34.46 16.79
C ARG A 247 18.09 33.97 17.63
N SER A 248 17.04 33.38 17.05
CA SER A 248 15.99 32.73 17.83
C SER A 248 16.59 31.49 18.49
N ARG A 249 17.17 31.71 19.66
CA ARG A 249 17.65 30.73 20.64
C ARG A 249 16.52 29.80 21.05
N THR A 250 16.16 28.87 20.18
CA THR A 250 15.74 27.53 20.58
C THR A 250 16.87 26.58 20.18
N PRO A 251 18.06 26.68 20.81
CA PRO A 251 19.16 25.80 20.50
C PRO A 251 18.93 24.47 21.23
N ALA A 252 19.42 23.39 20.66
CA ALA A 252 19.65 22.11 21.33
C ALA A 252 18.45 21.20 21.67
N THR A 253 17.30 21.67 22.16
CA THR A 253 16.22 20.73 22.57
C THR A 253 15.54 20.02 21.41
N ALA A 254 15.63 20.55 20.18
CA ALA A 254 15.11 19.91 18.97
C ALA A 254 16.02 18.81 18.39
N TRP A 255 17.26 18.68 18.89
CA TRP A 255 18.19 17.59 18.53
C TRP A 255 18.05 16.40 19.50
N ALA A 256 16.88 16.26 20.13
CA ALA A 256 16.55 15.21 21.09
C ALA A 256 16.51 13.79 20.46
N GLU A 257 16.87 13.65 19.19
CA GLU A 257 17.22 12.35 18.59
C GLU A 257 18.71 12.36 18.25
N GLU A 258 19.40 11.47 18.95
CA GLU A 258 20.82 11.48 19.34
C GLU A 258 21.82 11.37 18.19
N GLU A 259 21.41 11.35 16.92
CA GLU A 259 22.24 10.78 15.86
C GLU A 259 23.51 11.59 15.53
N PRO A 260 23.48 12.93 15.31
CA PRO A 260 24.71 13.69 15.01
C PRO A 260 25.72 13.74 16.17
N LEU A 261 25.22 13.89 17.40
CA LEU A 261 26.05 13.88 18.60
C LEU A 261 26.57 12.47 18.93
N ALA A 262 25.75 11.44 18.74
CA ALA A 262 26.18 10.05 18.92
C ALA A 262 27.26 9.68 17.90
N VAL A 263 27.10 10.11 16.64
CA VAL A 263 28.13 9.93 15.61
C VAL A 263 29.40 10.68 15.97
N LEU A 264 29.31 11.91 16.47
CA LEU A 264 30.49 12.64 16.95
C LEU A 264 31.20 11.92 18.11
N ARG A 265 30.46 11.51 19.15
CA ARG A 265 30.98 10.73 20.29
C ARG A 265 31.66 9.43 19.83
N ARG A 266 31.08 8.78 18.83
CA ARG A 266 31.62 7.57 18.22
C ARG A 266 32.89 7.84 17.41
N LEU A 267 32.94 8.93 16.63
CA LEU A 267 34.12 9.33 15.85
C LEU A 267 35.31 9.66 16.74
N ILE A 268 35.07 10.26 17.92
CA ILE A 268 36.13 10.54 18.90
C ILE A 268 36.55 9.28 19.67
N GLY A 269 35.92 8.12 19.46
CA GLY A 269 36.29 6.86 20.09
C GLY A 269 35.51 6.50 21.36
N SER A 270 34.50 7.30 21.74
CA SER A 270 33.66 7.07 22.93
C SER A 270 32.46 6.14 22.67
N GLY A 271 32.31 5.58 21.45
CA GLY A 271 31.18 4.74 21.05
C GLY A 271 31.57 3.30 20.67
N GLY A 272 30.64 2.34 20.85
CA GLY A 272 30.82 0.93 20.47
C GLY A 272 30.88 0.67 18.95
N PRO A 273 31.12 -0.58 18.49
CA PRO A 273 31.30 -0.93 17.07
C PRO A 273 30.08 -0.60 16.18
N GLU A 274 30.32 -0.39 14.87
CA GLU A 274 29.25 -0.04 13.90
C GLU A 274 28.48 -1.30 13.56
N GLY A 275 27.20 -1.34 13.94
CA GLY A 275 26.27 -2.23 13.26
C GLY A 275 26.10 -1.78 11.81
N PRO A 276 25.87 -2.70 10.85
CA PRO A 276 25.54 -2.30 9.50
C PRO A 276 24.25 -1.47 9.51
N MET A 277 24.27 -0.29 8.90
CA MET A 277 23.05 0.48 8.68
C MET A 277 22.23 -0.11 7.54
N SER A 278 20.99 0.36 7.40
CA SER A 278 20.14 -0.03 6.28
C SER A 278 20.66 0.53 4.94
N SER A 279 20.16 -0.03 3.84
CA SER A 279 20.44 0.50 2.50
C SER A 279 19.90 1.92 2.35
N LEU A 280 20.41 2.67 1.37
CA LEU A 280 19.92 4.01 1.05
C LEU A 280 18.40 4.05 0.83
N THR A 281 17.90 3.10 0.02
CA THR A 281 16.47 2.93 -0.23
C THR A 281 15.70 2.65 1.06
N GLY A 282 16.26 1.83 1.97
CA GLY A 282 15.65 1.56 3.27
C GLY A 282 15.44 2.83 4.11
N HIS A 283 16.45 3.71 4.17
CA HIS A 283 16.34 5.00 4.85
C HIS A 283 15.34 5.95 4.17
N LEU A 284 15.34 6.04 2.84
CA LEU A 284 14.38 6.87 2.11
C LEU A 284 12.94 6.40 2.32
N LEU A 285 12.70 5.08 2.28
CA LEU A 285 11.38 4.50 2.56
C LEU A 285 10.93 4.75 4.01
N ALA A 286 11.84 4.65 4.97
CA ALA A 286 11.55 4.98 6.37
C ALA A 286 11.18 6.46 6.53
N ASP A 287 11.89 7.36 5.83
CA ASP A 287 11.65 8.80 5.88
C ASP A 287 10.32 9.23 5.26
N LEU A 288 9.76 8.43 4.36
CA LEU A 288 8.46 8.68 3.73
C LEU A 288 7.25 8.30 4.60
N ARG A 289 7.46 7.48 5.63
CA ARG A 289 6.36 6.99 6.48
C ARG A 289 5.62 8.12 7.19
N PRO A 290 4.32 7.96 7.46
CA PRO A 290 3.57 8.86 8.33
C PRO A 290 4.25 9.02 9.71
N GLY A 291 4.26 10.25 10.23
CA GLY A 291 4.85 10.57 11.54
C GLY A 291 6.35 10.92 11.54
N THR A 292 7.08 10.70 10.44
CA THR A 292 8.50 11.11 10.35
C THR A 292 8.66 12.63 10.25
N ASP A 293 9.85 13.16 10.60
CA ASP A 293 10.20 14.58 10.48
C ASP A 293 9.83 15.11 9.07
N PRO A 294 8.93 16.10 8.96
CA PRO A 294 8.47 16.64 7.68
C PRO A 294 9.61 17.09 6.75
N ARG A 295 10.76 17.51 7.31
CA ARG A 295 11.92 17.94 6.52
C ARG A 295 12.62 16.77 5.85
N LEU A 296 12.69 15.63 6.53
CA LEU A 296 13.23 14.38 5.96
C LEU A 296 12.27 13.82 4.94
N THR A 297 10.99 13.77 5.26
CA THR A 297 9.95 13.32 4.36
C THR A 297 9.93 14.13 3.06
N ALA A 298 10.13 15.45 3.13
CA ALA A 298 10.22 16.30 1.94
C ALA A 298 11.46 16.01 1.08
N ILE A 299 12.62 15.71 1.68
CA ILE A 299 13.83 15.30 0.94
C ILE A 299 13.61 13.94 0.30
N ALA A 300 13.11 12.97 1.06
CA ALA A 300 12.84 11.62 0.56
C ALA A 300 11.81 11.65 -0.57
N LEU A 301 10.75 12.47 -0.47
CA LEU A 301 9.75 12.65 -1.52
C LEU A 301 10.35 13.27 -2.78
N HIS A 302 11.28 14.23 -2.66
CA HIS A 302 11.96 14.80 -3.82
C HIS A 302 12.79 13.75 -4.57
N VAL A 303 13.57 12.95 -3.83
CA VAL A 303 14.41 11.89 -4.42
C VAL A 303 13.52 10.80 -5.05
N ALA A 304 12.41 10.47 -4.41
CA ALA A 304 11.44 9.49 -4.89
C ALA A 304 10.51 10.02 -6.01
N ALA A 305 10.53 11.33 -6.30
CA ALA A 305 9.54 11.98 -7.15
C ALA A 305 9.34 11.32 -8.53
N PRO A 306 10.40 10.87 -9.25
CA PRO A 306 10.18 10.22 -10.53
C PRO A 306 9.52 8.85 -10.38
N ILE A 307 9.90 8.04 -9.37
CA ILE A 307 9.26 6.72 -9.10
C ILE A 307 7.79 6.92 -8.72
N VAL A 308 7.51 7.89 -7.85
CA VAL A 308 6.14 8.21 -7.42
C VAL A 308 5.30 8.71 -8.58
N ARG A 309 5.89 9.46 -9.52
CA ARG A 309 5.20 9.89 -10.75
C ARG A 309 4.86 8.70 -11.63
N ASP A 310 5.82 7.83 -11.93
CA ASP A 310 5.59 6.65 -12.76
C ASP A 310 4.51 5.73 -12.13
N ALA A 311 4.54 5.58 -10.81
CA ALA A 311 3.53 4.87 -10.05
C ALA A 311 2.14 5.53 -10.18
N ALA A 312 2.07 6.86 -10.04
CA ALA A 312 0.83 7.61 -10.20
C ALA A 312 0.27 7.52 -11.63
N GLU A 313 1.13 7.56 -12.65
CA GLU A 313 0.74 7.37 -14.06
C GLU A 313 0.17 5.97 -14.30
N ASN A 314 0.79 4.94 -13.71
CA ASN A 314 0.29 3.56 -13.78
C ASN A 314 -1.06 3.41 -13.07
N LEU A 315 -1.25 4.01 -11.89
CA LEU A 315 -2.53 4.01 -11.17
C LEU A 315 -3.63 4.76 -11.95
N ALA A 316 -3.28 5.90 -12.56
CA ALA A 316 -4.21 6.65 -13.40
C ALA A 316 -4.61 5.86 -14.65
N ARG A 317 -3.65 5.20 -15.32
CA ARG A 317 -3.91 4.32 -16.47
C ARG A 317 -4.79 3.13 -16.08
N ALA A 318 -4.53 2.50 -14.94
CA ALA A 318 -5.36 1.40 -14.42
C ALA A 318 -6.79 1.86 -14.06
N THR A 319 -6.93 3.09 -13.55
CA THR A 319 -8.25 3.71 -13.29
C THR A 319 -9.04 3.97 -14.57
N GLN A 320 -8.35 4.24 -15.69
CA GLN A 320 -8.95 4.52 -17.00
C GLN A 320 -9.29 3.25 -17.80
N ALA A 321 -9.08 2.05 -17.24
CA ALA A 321 -9.48 0.82 -17.90
C ALA A 321 -10.98 0.84 -18.18
N ALA A 322 -11.34 0.53 -19.43
CA ALA A 322 -12.74 0.46 -19.83
C ALA A 322 -13.48 -0.61 -18.99
N PRO A 323 -14.74 -0.37 -18.59
CA PRO A 323 -15.56 -1.42 -18.00
C PRO A 323 -15.61 -2.65 -18.91
N PRO A 324 -15.61 -3.88 -18.35
CA PRO A 324 -15.72 -5.10 -19.15
C PRO A 324 -17.04 -5.13 -19.94
N GLU A 325 -16.99 -5.62 -21.18
CA GLU A 325 -18.17 -5.77 -22.05
C GLU A 325 -19.12 -6.87 -21.58
N SER A 326 -18.64 -7.83 -20.77
CA SER A 326 -19.46 -8.85 -20.15
C SER A 326 -18.89 -9.29 -18.81
N VAL A 327 -19.78 -9.68 -17.91
CA VAL A 327 -19.44 -10.10 -16.55
C VAL A 327 -20.30 -11.30 -16.17
N THR A 328 -19.69 -12.40 -15.73
CA THR A 328 -20.42 -13.54 -15.20
C THR A 328 -20.65 -13.35 -13.70
N LEU A 329 -21.91 -13.42 -13.27
CA LEU A 329 -22.33 -13.30 -11.87
C LEU A 329 -23.17 -14.51 -11.48
N SER A 330 -22.93 -15.06 -10.28
CA SER A 330 -23.71 -16.19 -9.76
C SER A 330 -24.93 -15.68 -8.99
N LEU A 331 -26.09 -15.61 -9.64
CA LEU A 331 -27.36 -15.18 -9.03
C LEU A 331 -28.19 -16.40 -8.62
N LEU A 332 -28.59 -16.47 -7.35
CA LEU A 332 -29.31 -17.63 -6.78
C LEU A 332 -28.59 -18.98 -7.04
N GLY A 333 -27.26 -18.97 -7.11
CA GLY A 333 -26.45 -20.16 -7.43
C GLY A 333 -26.36 -20.51 -8.93
N HIS A 334 -26.83 -19.64 -9.82
CA HIS A 334 -26.75 -19.81 -11.26
C HIS A 334 -25.86 -18.75 -11.91
N ASP A 335 -24.91 -19.18 -12.74
CA ASP A 335 -24.04 -18.28 -13.49
C ASP A 335 -24.81 -17.64 -14.65
N ILE A 336 -24.99 -16.32 -14.57
CA ILE A 336 -25.63 -15.48 -15.58
C ILE A 336 -24.58 -14.52 -16.14
N VAL A 337 -24.49 -14.45 -17.46
CA VAL A 337 -23.61 -13.51 -18.15
C VAL A 337 -24.36 -12.20 -18.30
N LEU A 338 -23.89 -11.14 -17.65
CA LEU A 338 -24.44 -9.80 -17.73
C LEU A 338 -23.68 -9.00 -18.79
N ARG A 339 -24.41 -8.28 -19.65
CA ARG A 339 -23.85 -7.34 -20.62
C ARG A 339 -24.45 -5.94 -20.40
N PRO A 340 -23.81 -4.88 -20.91
CA PRO A 340 -24.40 -3.55 -20.93
C PRO A 340 -25.78 -3.51 -21.61
N GLU A 341 -26.12 -4.41 -22.53
CA GLU A 341 -27.44 -4.40 -23.17
C GLU A 341 -28.54 -5.10 -22.35
N GLY A 342 -28.17 -5.87 -21.32
CA GLY A 342 -29.10 -6.75 -20.59
C GLY A 342 -28.43 -8.05 -20.14
N PRO A 343 -29.16 -8.90 -19.38
CA PRO A 343 -28.71 -10.25 -19.11
C PRO A 343 -28.68 -11.06 -20.42
N ASP A 344 -27.63 -11.85 -20.61
CA ASP A 344 -27.48 -12.70 -21.79
C ASP A 344 -28.62 -13.72 -21.82
N PRO A 345 -29.47 -13.71 -22.88
CA PRO A 345 -30.73 -14.45 -22.87
C PRO A 345 -30.52 -15.96 -22.82
N ALA A 346 -29.41 -16.46 -23.38
CA ALA A 346 -29.09 -17.88 -23.34
C ALA A 346 -28.72 -18.31 -21.92
N SER A 347 -27.85 -17.54 -21.24
CA SER A 347 -27.47 -17.83 -19.85
C SER A 347 -28.65 -17.75 -18.89
N LEU A 348 -29.53 -16.75 -19.05
CA LEU A 348 -30.74 -16.59 -18.25
C LEU A 348 -31.72 -17.74 -18.50
N SER A 349 -32.01 -18.08 -19.76
CA SER A 349 -32.89 -19.21 -20.08
C SER A 349 -32.38 -20.54 -19.53
N ALA A 350 -31.06 -20.75 -19.53
CA ALA A 350 -30.45 -21.97 -18.99
C ALA A 350 -30.50 -22.02 -17.46
N ALA A 351 -30.53 -20.87 -16.79
CA ALA A 351 -30.76 -20.77 -15.35
C ALA A 351 -32.24 -21.03 -15.02
N GLU A 352 -33.16 -20.43 -15.77
CA GLU A 352 -34.61 -20.68 -15.63
C GLU A 352 -34.96 -22.15 -15.81
N GLU A 353 -34.42 -22.81 -16.85
CA GLU A 353 -34.62 -24.25 -17.08
C GLU A 353 -34.08 -25.09 -15.91
N ARG A 354 -32.94 -24.70 -15.32
CA ARG A 354 -32.38 -25.35 -14.13
C ARG A 354 -33.28 -25.18 -12.90
N ILE A 355 -33.83 -23.99 -12.66
CA ILE A 355 -34.78 -23.75 -11.57
C ILE A 355 -36.05 -24.60 -11.78
N VAL A 356 -36.60 -24.64 -13.00
CA VAL A 356 -37.80 -25.44 -13.30
C VAL A 356 -37.54 -26.93 -13.13
N THR A 357 -36.40 -27.43 -13.60
CA THR A 357 -36.06 -28.87 -13.50
C THR A 357 -35.70 -29.30 -12.08
N GLN A 358 -35.11 -28.43 -11.26
CA GLN A 358 -34.77 -28.72 -9.86
C GLN A 358 -35.94 -28.49 -8.90
N GLY A 359 -36.77 -27.48 -9.16
CA GLY A 359 -37.89 -27.07 -8.31
C GLY A 359 -39.11 -27.97 -8.41
N VAL A 360 -39.25 -28.73 -9.51
CA VAL A 360 -40.30 -29.75 -9.65
C VAL A 360 -39.74 -31.09 -9.16
N PRO A 361 -40.07 -31.54 -7.94
CA PRO A 361 -39.63 -32.86 -7.48
C PRO A 361 -40.12 -33.93 -8.45
N ALA A 362 -39.25 -34.90 -8.78
CA ALA A 362 -39.60 -36.03 -9.63
C ALA A 362 -40.67 -36.89 -8.94
N ARG A 363 -41.94 -36.53 -9.13
CA ARG A 363 -43.08 -37.22 -8.53
C ARG A 363 -43.45 -38.42 -9.40
N GLY A 364 -43.37 -39.61 -8.80
CA GLY A 364 -43.94 -40.82 -9.40
C GLY A 364 -45.43 -40.66 -9.70
N LEU A 365 -45.95 -41.49 -10.62
CA LEU A 365 -47.38 -41.54 -10.92
C LEU A 365 -48.20 -41.72 -9.62
N PRO A 366 -49.37 -41.07 -9.47
CA PRO A 366 -50.22 -41.19 -8.28
C PRO A 366 -50.99 -42.51 -8.29
N TRP A 367 -50.27 -43.62 -8.44
CA TRP A 367 -50.81 -44.97 -8.43
C TRP A 367 -51.76 -45.25 -7.25
N PRO A 368 -51.51 -44.80 -5.99
CA PRO A 368 -52.46 -45.08 -4.91
C PRO A 368 -53.81 -44.38 -5.09
N ALA A 369 -53.86 -43.17 -5.67
CA ALA A 369 -55.12 -42.49 -5.90
C ALA A 369 -55.92 -43.17 -7.02
N TYR A 370 -55.24 -43.55 -8.11
CA TYR A 370 -55.84 -44.32 -9.19
C TYR A 370 -56.28 -45.72 -8.74
N ALA A 371 -55.52 -46.38 -7.87
CA ALA A 371 -55.89 -47.67 -7.30
C ALA A 371 -57.16 -47.58 -6.45
N LEU A 372 -57.32 -46.52 -5.65
CA LEU A 372 -58.55 -46.28 -4.87
C LEU A 372 -59.76 -46.04 -5.78
N LEU A 373 -59.61 -45.24 -6.84
CA LEU A 373 -60.67 -44.99 -7.82
C LEU A 373 -61.04 -46.27 -8.59
N ALA A 374 -60.04 -47.07 -9.00
CA ALA A 374 -60.27 -48.34 -9.68
C ALA A 374 -60.98 -49.35 -8.75
N ALA A 375 -60.56 -49.45 -7.48
CA ALA A 375 -61.22 -50.29 -6.48
C ALA A 375 -62.67 -49.86 -6.22
N ALA A 376 -62.92 -48.55 -6.15
CA ALA A 376 -64.27 -48.00 -6.03
C ALA A 376 -65.14 -48.39 -7.24
N ALA A 377 -64.61 -48.27 -8.46
CA ALA A 377 -65.31 -48.67 -9.68
C ALA A 377 -65.65 -50.18 -9.68
N VAL A 378 -64.73 -51.04 -9.27
CA VAL A 378 -64.96 -52.49 -9.14
C VAL A 378 -66.05 -52.81 -8.12
N LEU A 379 -66.05 -52.14 -6.96
CA LEU A 379 -67.08 -52.32 -5.92
C LEU A 379 -68.47 -51.86 -6.37
N ILE A 380 -68.56 -50.78 -7.14
CA ILE A 380 -69.84 -50.32 -7.73
C ILE A 380 -70.39 -51.39 -8.68
N VAL A 381 -69.55 -51.91 -9.59
CA VAL A 381 -69.94 -52.97 -10.53
C VAL A 381 -70.40 -54.22 -9.77
N ALA A 382 -69.68 -54.62 -8.72
CA ALA A 382 -70.04 -55.78 -7.89
C ALA A 382 -71.37 -55.57 -7.13
N ALA A 383 -71.59 -54.39 -6.56
CA ALA A 383 -72.83 -54.05 -5.84
C ALA A 383 -74.07 -54.08 -6.75
N VAL A 384 -73.91 -53.80 -8.04
CA VAL A 384 -75.00 -53.86 -9.04
C VAL A 384 -75.19 -55.28 -9.59
N ALA A 385 -74.10 -56.00 -9.89
CA ALA A 385 -74.17 -57.31 -10.53
C ALA A 385 -74.56 -58.46 -9.57
N VAL A 386 -74.13 -58.43 -8.31
CA VAL A 386 -74.36 -59.51 -7.34
C VAL A 386 -75.85 -59.71 -6.99
N PRO A 387 -76.65 -58.66 -6.72
CA PRO A 387 -78.09 -58.81 -6.47
C PRO A 387 -78.85 -59.39 -7.69
N LEU A 388 -78.33 -59.14 -8.89
CA LEU A 388 -78.89 -59.67 -10.14
C LEU A 388 -78.62 -61.16 -10.31
N ALA A 389 -77.45 -61.62 -9.88
CA ALA A 389 -76.99 -63.00 -10.04
C ALA A 389 -77.45 -63.95 -8.92
N LEU A 390 -77.69 -63.44 -7.71
CA LEU A 390 -78.01 -64.23 -6.51
C LEU A 390 -79.27 -63.67 -5.81
N PRO A 391 -80.49 -64.05 -6.27
CA PRO A 391 -81.73 -63.65 -5.64
C PRO A 391 -81.87 -64.32 -4.26
N GLY A 392 -81.66 -63.56 -3.19
CA GLY A 392 -81.68 -64.06 -1.81
C GLY A 392 -80.65 -63.41 -0.88
N THR A 393 -79.75 -62.57 -1.41
CA THR A 393 -78.82 -61.77 -0.60
C THR A 393 -79.57 -60.69 0.18
N ALA A 394 -79.28 -60.55 1.47
CA ALA A 394 -79.91 -59.51 2.31
C ALA A 394 -79.57 -58.10 1.77
N PRO A 395 -80.53 -57.16 1.73
CA PRO A 395 -80.33 -55.83 1.14
C PRO A 395 -79.24 -54.99 1.83
N ALA A 396 -78.78 -55.39 3.02
CA ALA A 396 -77.70 -54.75 3.74
C ALA A 396 -76.33 -54.86 3.03
N VAL A 397 -76.08 -55.95 2.29
CA VAL A 397 -74.79 -56.20 1.63
C VAL A 397 -74.51 -55.23 0.47
N PRO A 398 -75.43 -55.02 -0.51
CA PRO A 398 -75.19 -54.05 -1.59
C PRO A 398 -75.10 -52.61 -1.06
N LEU A 399 -75.83 -52.27 0.01
CA LEU A 399 -75.75 -50.95 0.64
C LEU A 399 -74.38 -50.71 1.30
N ALA A 400 -73.83 -51.70 2.00
CA ALA A 400 -72.50 -51.60 2.59
C ALA A 400 -71.41 -51.48 1.51
N ALA A 401 -71.51 -52.24 0.42
CA ALA A 401 -70.58 -52.18 -0.71
C ALA A 401 -70.64 -50.81 -1.43
N ALA A 402 -71.83 -50.25 -1.63
CA ALA A 402 -72.01 -48.92 -2.21
C ALA A 402 -71.43 -47.81 -1.29
N ALA A 403 -71.64 -47.90 0.02
CA ALA A 403 -71.07 -46.96 0.98
C ALA A 403 -69.52 -47.00 0.95
N LEU A 404 -68.93 -48.20 0.92
CA LEU A 404 -67.47 -48.37 0.80
C LEU A 404 -66.93 -47.84 -0.53
N ALA A 405 -67.65 -48.05 -1.63
CA ALA A 405 -67.23 -47.51 -2.92
C ALA A 405 -67.23 -45.98 -2.93
N MET A 406 -68.23 -45.33 -2.32
CA MET A 406 -68.27 -43.87 -2.21
C MET A 406 -67.14 -43.32 -1.33
N THR A 407 -66.80 -43.99 -0.21
CA THR A 407 -65.68 -43.54 0.63
C THR A 407 -64.34 -43.68 -0.09
N LEU A 408 -64.13 -44.78 -0.84
CA LEU A 408 -62.93 -44.97 -1.66
C LEU A 408 -62.82 -43.96 -2.81
N ALA A 409 -63.94 -43.67 -3.49
CA ALA A 409 -63.98 -42.65 -4.54
C ALA A 409 -63.70 -41.24 -3.99
N GLY A 410 -64.31 -40.89 -2.85
CA GLY A 410 -64.06 -39.62 -2.16
C GLY A 410 -62.62 -39.49 -1.69
N ALA A 411 -62.03 -40.56 -1.12
CA ALA A 411 -60.63 -40.57 -0.70
C ALA A 411 -59.66 -40.47 -1.91
N GLY A 412 -59.96 -41.17 -3.01
CA GLY A 412 -59.21 -41.08 -4.25
C GLY A 412 -59.24 -39.67 -4.86
N GLY A 413 -60.44 -39.07 -4.94
CA GLY A 413 -60.63 -37.70 -5.40
C GLY A 413 -59.96 -36.66 -4.50
N HIS A 414 -60.08 -36.79 -3.18
CA HIS A 414 -59.42 -35.90 -2.23
C HIS A 414 -57.89 -35.96 -2.34
N ARG A 415 -57.31 -37.15 -2.55
CA ARG A 415 -55.86 -37.29 -2.80
C ARG A 415 -55.41 -36.67 -4.11
N LEU A 416 -56.19 -36.80 -5.19
CA LEU A 416 -55.90 -36.10 -6.45
C LEU A 416 -56.01 -34.57 -6.29
N TRP A 417 -57.01 -34.09 -5.56
CA TRP A 417 -57.17 -32.66 -5.29
C TRP A 417 -56.03 -32.10 -4.45
N LEU A 418 -55.62 -32.78 -3.37
CA LEU A 418 -54.46 -32.39 -2.57
C LEU A 418 -53.19 -32.35 -3.42
N ARG A 419 -53.00 -33.33 -4.31
CA ARG A 419 -51.87 -33.34 -5.24
C ARG A 419 -51.92 -32.18 -6.23
N GLN A 420 -53.08 -31.90 -6.84
CA GLN A 420 -53.23 -30.74 -7.74
C GLN A 420 -52.94 -29.43 -7.03
N ARG A 421 -53.37 -29.29 -5.77
CA ARG A 421 -53.06 -28.12 -4.95
C ARG A 421 -51.57 -27.98 -4.68
N GLN A 422 -50.89 -29.09 -4.37
CA GLN A 422 -49.43 -29.10 -4.22
C GLN A 422 -48.70 -28.81 -5.55
N GLU A 423 -49.23 -29.28 -6.69
CA GLU A 423 -48.69 -28.96 -8.01
C GLU A 423 -48.85 -27.45 -8.33
N GLN A 424 -49.95 -26.83 -7.90
CA GLN A 424 -50.14 -25.37 -7.99
C GLN A 424 -49.19 -24.61 -7.08
N GLU A 425 -49.05 -25.01 -5.81
CA GLU A 425 -48.15 -24.37 -4.84
C GLU A 425 -46.68 -24.47 -5.29
N ASP A 426 -46.24 -25.61 -5.84
CA ASP A 426 -44.90 -25.76 -6.41
C ASP A 426 -44.72 -24.91 -7.68
N ALA A 427 -45.73 -24.85 -8.55
CA ALA A 427 -45.66 -24.05 -9.77
C ALA A 427 -45.58 -22.55 -9.44
N GLU A 428 -46.33 -22.09 -8.43
CA GLU A 428 -46.25 -20.73 -7.91
C GLU A 428 -44.87 -20.45 -7.30
N TYR A 429 -44.31 -21.39 -6.53
CA TYR A 429 -42.96 -21.27 -5.97
C TYR A 429 -41.88 -21.14 -7.05
N VAL A 430 -41.90 -22.02 -8.07
CA VAL A 430 -40.96 -21.99 -9.19
C VAL A 430 -41.11 -20.70 -10.00
N ALA A 431 -42.34 -20.27 -10.26
CA ALA A 431 -42.61 -19.02 -10.96
C ALA A 431 -42.07 -17.81 -10.18
N ALA A 432 -42.26 -17.77 -8.86
CA ALA A 432 -41.72 -16.72 -8.01
C ALA A 432 -40.18 -16.70 -8.03
N HIS A 433 -39.51 -17.86 -8.00
CA HIS A 433 -38.05 -17.95 -8.07
C HIS A 433 -37.49 -17.50 -9.42
N VAL A 434 -38.17 -17.84 -10.52
CA VAL A 434 -37.79 -17.38 -11.86
C VAL A 434 -37.96 -15.86 -11.97
N GLU A 435 -39.03 -15.29 -11.42
CA GLU A 435 -39.25 -13.85 -11.42
C GLU A 435 -38.21 -13.11 -10.56
N GLU A 436 -37.89 -13.62 -9.36
CA GLU A 436 -36.83 -13.09 -8.51
C GLU A 436 -35.47 -13.12 -9.21
N LEU A 437 -35.16 -14.22 -9.92
CA LEU A 437 -33.93 -14.31 -10.71
C LEU A 437 -33.85 -13.22 -11.79
N ARG A 438 -34.96 -12.99 -12.52
CA ARG A 438 -35.04 -11.94 -13.56
C ARG A 438 -34.88 -10.56 -12.97
N GLU A 439 -35.57 -10.26 -11.88
CA GLU A 439 -35.47 -8.97 -11.19
C GLU A 439 -34.04 -8.71 -10.69
N LEU A 440 -33.40 -9.70 -10.06
CA LEU A 440 -32.01 -9.60 -9.63
C LEU A 440 -31.05 -9.39 -10.81
N ALA A 441 -31.27 -10.09 -11.92
CA ALA A 441 -30.45 -9.94 -13.12
C ALA A 441 -30.61 -8.55 -13.77
N GLU A 442 -31.84 -8.03 -13.86
CA GLU A 442 -32.12 -6.69 -14.37
C GLU A 442 -31.52 -5.59 -13.49
N ASN A 443 -31.69 -5.69 -12.17
CA ASN A 443 -31.12 -4.76 -11.21
C ASN A 443 -29.57 -4.80 -11.23
N ALA A 444 -28.96 -5.98 -11.39
CA ALA A 444 -27.51 -6.11 -11.56
C ALA A 444 -27.00 -5.45 -12.85
N VAL A 445 -27.76 -5.54 -13.96
CA VAL A 445 -27.45 -4.80 -15.20
C VAL A 445 -27.53 -3.29 -14.97
N TRP A 446 -28.52 -2.81 -14.24
CA TRP A 446 -28.63 -1.39 -13.92
C TRP A 446 -27.45 -0.91 -13.07
N ALA A 447 -27.03 -1.69 -12.07
CA ALA A 447 -25.84 -1.43 -11.28
C ALA A 447 -24.55 -1.36 -12.14
N LEU A 448 -24.41 -2.23 -13.15
CA LEU A 448 -23.30 -2.18 -14.11
C LEU A 448 -23.31 -0.91 -14.99
N HIS A 449 -24.49 -0.44 -15.40
CA HIS A 449 -24.61 0.83 -16.13
C HIS A 449 -24.21 2.03 -15.27
N GLU A 450 -24.66 2.05 -14.02
CA GLU A 450 -24.28 3.12 -13.10
C GLU A 450 -22.79 3.08 -12.81
N TYR A 451 -22.22 1.89 -12.63
CA TYR A 451 -20.76 1.69 -12.52
C TYR A 451 -20.01 2.23 -13.74
N ALA A 452 -20.50 2.00 -14.96
CA ALA A 452 -19.89 2.51 -16.19
C ALA A 452 -19.90 4.05 -16.23
N ARG A 453 -21.01 4.69 -15.83
CA ARG A 453 -21.08 6.16 -15.70
C ARG A 453 -20.14 6.69 -14.62
N GLU A 454 -20.00 5.97 -13.51
CA GLU A 454 -19.03 6.28 -12.47
C GLU A 454 -17.59 6.09 -12.92
N ALA A 455 -17.31 5.12 -13.81
CA ALA A 455 -15.98 4.89 -14.38
C ALA A 455 -15.49 6.12 -15.16
N ASP A 456 -16.34 6.74 -15.98
CA ASP A 456 -16.01 7.98 -16.68
C ASP A 456 -15.68 9.13 -15.72
N LYS A 457 -16.46 9.28 -14.64
CA LYS A 457 -16.20 10.29 -13.60
C LYS A 457 -14.86 10.00 -12.91
N ARG A 458 -14.60 8.75 -12.53
CA ARG A 458 -13.34 8.31 -11.91
C ARG A 458 -12.14 8.55 -12.81
N ALA A 459 -12.24 8.26 -14.11
CA ALA A 459 -11.19 8.51 -15.08
C ALA A 459 -10.82 10.00 -15.16
N ARG A 460 -11.82 10.90 -15.16
CA ARG A 460 -11.59 12.36 -15.15
C ARG A 460 -10.95 12.82 -13.83
N THR A 461 -11.43 12.33 -12.70
CA THR A 461 -10.84 12.64 -11.38
C THR A 461 -9.40 12.17 -11.30
N ALA A 462 -9.11 10.94 -11.74
CA ALA A 462 -7.75 10.40 -11.76
C ALA A 462 -6.80 11.21 -12.65
N ALA A 463 -7.27 11.70 -13.81
CA ALA A 463 -6.48 12.59 -14.65
C ALA A 463 -6.18 13.93 -13.96
N ALA A 464 -7.16 14.50 -13.24
CA ALA A 464 -6.98 15.72 -12.46
C ALA A 464 -5.99 15.51 -11.29
N ASP A 465 -6.13 14.41 -10.56
CA ASP A 465 -5.25 14.06 -9.44
C ASP A 465 -3.81 13.80 -9.91
N LEU A 466 -3.63 13.14 -11.06
CA LEU A 466 -2.31 12.95 -11.68
C LEU A 466 -1.66 14.28 -12.08
N ALA A 467 -2.43 15.21 -12.65
CA ALA A 467 -1.94 16.54 -13.01
C ALA A 467 -1.53 17.34 -11.77
N GLU A 468 -2.31 17.26 -10.69
CA GLU A 468 -2.00 17.88 -9.40
C GLU A 468 -0.75 17.28 -8.76
N LEU A 469 -0.65 15.95 -8.69
CA LEU A 469 0.54 15.24 -8.21
C LEU A 469 1.79 15.65 -8.99
N THR A 470 1.71 15.69 -10.33
CA THR A 470 2.82 16.08 -11.19
C THR A 470 3.26 17.53 -10.89
N ARG A 471 2.31 18.44 -10.65
CA ARG A 471 2.59 19.82 -10.24
C ARG A 471 3.30 19.89 -8.87
N LEU A 472 2.82 19.14 -7.87
CA LEU A 472 3.42 19.10 -6.53
C LEU A 472 4.85 18.55 -6.59
N LEU A 473 5.06 17.44 -7.29
CA LEU A 473 6.37 16.81 -7.46
C LEU A 473 7.34 17.67 -8.27
N ARG A 474 6.86 18.44 -9.26
CA ARG A 474 7.70 19.35 -10.05
C ARG A 474 8.16 20.59 -9.27
N ARG A 475 7.32 21.13 -8.37
CA ARG A 475 7.66 22.35 -7.60
C ARG A 475 8.92 22.15 -6.77
N GLY A 476 9.14 20.93 -6.28
CA GLY A 476 10.37 20.49 -5.62
C GLY A 476 10.82 21.32 -4.41
N PRO A 477 11.92 20.94 -3.75
CA PRO A 477 12.52 21.66 -2.64
C PRO A 477 13.10 23.04 -2.98
N ARG A 478 13.27 23.36 -4.27
CA ARG A 478 14.19 24.42 -4.75
C ARG A 478 13.66 25.86 -4.70
N ALA A 479 12.37 26.06 -4.43
CA ALA A 479 11.74 27.38 -4.54
C ALA A 479 11.61 28.17 -3.21
N GLY A 480 12.26 27.73 -2.14
CA GLY A 480 12.18 28.38 -0.81
C GLY A 480 13.54 28.51 -0.15
#